data_AF-A0A7D5D424-F1
#
_entry.id   AF-A0A7D5D424-F1
#
_cell.length_a   1.000
_cell.length_b   1.000
_cell.length_c   1.000
_cell.angle_alpha   90.00
_cell.angle_beta   90.00
_cell.angle_gamma   90.00
#
_symmetry.space_group_name_H-M   'P 1'
#
loop_
_entity.id
_entity.type
_entity.pdbx_description
1 polymer ?
#
loop_
_entity_poly.entity_id
_entity_poly.type
_entity_poly.pdbx_seq_one_letter_code
_entity_poly.pdbx_strand_id
1 'polypeptide(L)'
;MHLHIIRKFAPCLWQVWHFESVLAGAVRFQEGLTGGFPFVMIITSPDSIKKAPLACAVLVGIFSGFYALLVPIFPWFFWPALVVLILYAMYLTYANERFTSFANFVVYLPFISFAFMSCSTAHTLASDDWGWMSWQADLFSLAVAAVISALASWVYFTRSFVPSFKVVARRVKSLPWDGWTPNLPLSLIIIFAIYIVINMAAASKSSLPMTLVSLTTTASLLFYFRHLIRGLRTLRAQEREQGVFYTFENIEEIREARSRWWLVRLYRWASGLRRSPK
;
A
#
# COMPACT_ATOMS: atom_id res chain seq x y z
N MET A 1 39.86 4.45 -30.43
CA MET A 1 40.08 4.45 -28.96
C MET A 1 39.17 5.42 -28.19
N HIS A 2 38.63 6.50 -28.80
CA HIS A 2 37.77 7.47 -28.09
C HIS A 2 36.26 7.14 -27.98
N LEU A 3 35.72 6.24 -28.82
CA LEU A 3 34.29 5.87 -28.79
C LEU A 3 33.91 4.91 -27.64
N HIS A 4 34.89 4.30 -26.97
CA HIS A 4 34.62 3.35 -25.89
C HIS A 4 34.42 4.02 -24.52
N ILE A 5 34.88 5.26 -24.36
CA ILE A 5 34.77 6.05 -23.12
C ILE A 5 33.38 6.68 -23.01
N ILE A 6 32.81 7.15 -24.13
CA ILE A 6 31.47 7.78 -24.15
C ILE A 6 30.36 6.77 -23.78
N ARG A 7 30.50 5.49 -24.16
CA ARG A 7 29.53 4.43 -23.84
C ARG A 7 29.54 4.02 -22.36
N LYS A 8 30.61 4.31 -21.61
CA LYS A 8 30.69 4.09 -20.16
C LYS A 8 30.22 5.29 -19.33
N PHE A 9 30.24 6.50 -19.88
CA PHE A 9 29.75 7.72 -19.20
C PHE A 9 28.26 7.99 -19.40
N ALA A 10 27.63 7.44 -20.43
CA ALA A 10 26.18 7.54 -20.66
C ALA A 10 25.30 7.06 -19.48
N PRO A 11 25.58 5.92 -18.80
CA PRO A 11 24.80 5.52 -17.61
C PRO A 11 25.05 6.41 -16.39
N CYS A 12 26.22 7.04 -16.25
CA CYS A 12 26.49 7.98 -15.15
C CYS A 12 25.78 9.32 -15.32
N LEU A 13 25.72 9.87 -16.54
CA LEU A 13 24.94 11.09 -16.81
C LEU A 13 23.43 10.84 -16.70
N TRP A 14 22.96 9.63 -17.05
CA TRP A 14 21.58 9.21 -16.81
C TRP A 14 21.26 9.07 -15.32
N GLN A 15 22.20 8.59 -14.51
CA GLN A 15 22.07 8.54 -13.04
C GLN A 15 22.06 9.93 -12.38
N VAL A 16 22.78 10.92 -12.90
CA VAL A 16 22.78 12.29 -12.36
C VAL A 16 21.51 13.07 -12.76
N TRP A 17 20.95 12.82 -13.95
CA TRP A 17 19.62 13.35 -14.31
C TRP A 17 18.49 12.66 -13.53
N HIS A 18 18.66 11.37 -13.19
CA HIS A 18 17.81 10.69 -12.22
C HIS A 18 18.02 11.24 -10.80
N PHE A 19 19.23 11.69 -10.43
CA PHE A 19 19.53 12.27 -9.12
C PHE A 19 18.76 13.58 -8.88
N GLU A 20 18.66 14.51 -9.84
CA GLU A 20 17.83 15.71 -9.66
C GLU A 20 16.33 15.43 -9.72
N SER A 21 15.87 14.48 -10.53
CA SER A 21 14.45 14.11 -10.58
C SER A 21 14.00 13.27 -9.36
N VAL A 22 14.91 12.48 -8.78
CA VAL A 22 14.70 11.73 -7.54
C VAL A 22 14.91 12.62 -6.32
N LEU A 23 15.81 13.62 -6.33
CA LEU A 23 15.90 14.63 -5.27
C LEU A 23 14.74 15.62 -5.33
N ALA A 24 14.34 16.11 -6.50
CA ALA A 24 13.12 16.89 -6.64
C ALA A 24 11.88 16.03 -6.30
N GLY A 25 11.91 14.73 -6.62
CA GLY A 25 10.90 13.77 -6.23
C GLY A 25 10.88 13.48 -4.73
N ALA A 26 12.04 13.39 -4.08
CA ALA A 26 12.21 13.11 -2.66
C ALA A 26 12.02 14.38 -1.81
N VAL A 27 12.32 15.57 -2.35
CA VAL A 27 12.03 16.87 -1.76
C VAL A 27 10.56 17.22 -1.95
N ARG A 28 9.91 16.90 -3.08
CA ARG A 28 8.44 16.96 -3.21
C ARG A 28 7.72 15.90 -2.40
N PHE A 29 8.31 14.71 -2.27
CA PHE A 29 7.85 13.68 -1.33
C PHE A 29 7.99 14.24 0.08
N GLN A 30 9.13 14.85 0.42
CA GLN A 30 9.37 15.51 1.71
C GLN A 30 8.42 16.67 1.96
N GLU A 31 8.10 17.55 1.00
CA GLU A 31 7.07 18.58 1.15
C GLU A 31 5.66 17.94 1.32
N GLY A 32 5.43 16.78 0.71
CA GLY A 32 4.28 15.92 0.98
C GLY A 32 4.35 15.13 2.30
N LEU A 33 5.50 15.06 2.98
CA LEU A 33 5.73 14.36 4.25
C LEU A 33 5.84 15.32 5.44
N THR A 34 6.39 16.52 5.25
CA THR A 34 6.48 17.62 6.23
C THR A 34 5.17 18.42 6.28
N GLY A 35 4.33 18.32 5.25
CA GLY A 35 2.88 18.60 5.34
C GLY A 35 2.09 17.61 6.21
N GLY A 36 2.78 16.82 7.05
CA GLY A 36 2.27 15.64 7.72
C GLY A 36 2.13 14.50 6.73
N PHE A 37 2.66 13.30 7.04
CA PHE A 37 2.29 12.09 6.31
C PHE A 37 0.75 12.02 6.25
N PRO A 38 0.12 12.22 5.07
CA PRO A 38 -1.34 12.23 4.96
C PRO A 38 -1.92 10.82 5.05
N PHE A 39 -1.09 9.82 5.38
CA PHE A 39 -1.50 8.44 5.61
C PHE A 39 -2.21 8.24 6.96
N VAL A 40 -2.17 9.21 7.88
CA VAL A 40 -3.04 9.19 9.08
C VAL A 40 -4.12 10.26 9.03
N MET A 41 -3.97 11.27 8.17
CA MET A 41 -5.08 12.04 7.60
C MET A 41 -5.82 11.20 6.53
N ILE A 42 -6.04 9.93 6.86
CA ILE A 42 -6.56 8.93 5.97
C ILE A 42 -8.08 8.95 6.04
N ILE A 43 -8.64 9.37 4.91
CA ILE A 43 -9.91 8.92 4.36
C ILE A 43 -11.19 9.59 4.90
N THR A 44 -11.32 10.89 4.65
CA THR A 44 -12.66 11.43 4.36
C THR A 44 -12.70 12.35 3.14
N SER A 45 -11.54 12.83 2.65
CA SER A 45 -11.52 13.72 1.49
C SER A 45 -11.92 12.98 0.19
N PRO A 46 -12.73 13.62 -0.68
CA PRO A 46 -13.24 12.97 -1.89
C PRO A 46 -12.14 12.50 -2.85
N ASP A 47 -11.06 13.27 -2.98
CA ASP A 47 -9.95 12.95 -3.87
C ASP A 47 -9.15 11.72 -3.42
N SER A 48 -8.94 11.59 -2.11
CA SER A 48 -8.29 10.41 -1.53
C SER A 48 -9.14 9.16 -1.68
N ILE A 49 -10.47 9.27 -1.53
CA ILE A 49 -11.40 8.14 -1.73
C ILE A 49 -11.38 7.63 -3.18
N LYS A 50 -11.17 8.53 -4.15
CA LYS A 50 -11.03 8.16 -5.56
C LYS A 50 -9.74 7.39 -5.85
N LYS A 51 -8.62 7.89 -5.32
CA LYS A 51 -7.28 7.40 -5.70
C LYS A 51 -6.80 6.24 -4.84
N ALA A 52 -7.10 6.24 -3.53
CA ALA A 52 -6.48 5.32 -2.58
C ALA A 52 -6.79 3.84 -2.85
N PRO A 53 -8.04 3.40 -3.09
CA PRO A 53 -8.33 1.99 -3.35
C PRO A 53 -7.65 1.51 -4.64
N LEU A 54 -7.70 2.31 -5.71
CA LEU A 54 -7.05 1.98 -6.97
C LEU A 54 -5.53 1.93 -6.83
N ALA A 55 -4.93 2.89 -6.12
CA ALA A 55 -3.49 2.89 -5.86
C ALA A 55 -3.06 1.65 -5.07
N CYS A 56 -3.82 1.24 -4.05
CA CYS A 56 -3.52 0.04 -3.29
C CYS A 56 -3.66 -1.24 -4.15
N ALA A 57 -4.69 -1.32 -5.00
CA ALA A 57 -4.88 -2.44 -5.91
C ALA A 57 -3.75 -2.55 -6.95
N VAL A 58 -3.33 -1.42 -7.53
CA VAL A 58 -2.18 -1.36 -8.45
C VAL A 58 -0.90 -1.78 -7.73
N LEU A 59 -0.67 -1.30 -6.50
CA LEU A 59 0.50 -1.67 -5.70
C LEU A 59 0.58 -3.17 -5.45
N VAL A 60 -0.53 -3.82 -5.08
CA VAL A 60 -0.59 -5.29 -4.99
C VAL A 60 -0.26 -5.92 -6.32
N GLY A 61 -0.89 -5.45 -7.41
CA GLY A 61 -0.67 -5.99 -8.75
C GLY A 61 0.78 -5.94 -9.20
N ILE A 62 1.50 -4.87 -8.90
CA ILE A 62 2.93 -4.74 -9.21
C ILE A 62 3.73 -5.79 -8.43
N PHE A 63 3.62 -5.81 -7.09
CA PHE A 63 4.46 -6.68 -6.27
C PHE A 63 4.12 -8.17 -6.36
N SER A 64 2.83 -8.51 -6.45
CA SER A 64 2.43 -9.90 -6.69
C SER A 64 2.62 -10.34 -8.14
N GLY A 65 2.64 -9.40 -9.09
CA GLY A 65 3.01 -9.65 -10.49
C GLY A 65 4.46 -10.10 -10.64
N PHE A 66 5.40 -9.47 -9.90
CA PHE A 66 6.79 -9.95 -9.84
C PHE A 66 6.87 -11.40 -9.36
N TYR A 67 6.13 -11.75 -8.30
CA TYR A 67 6.08 -13.14 -7.81
C TYR A 67 5.45 -14.11 -8.83
N ALA A 68 4.42 -13.66 -9.55
CA ALA A 68 3.78 -14.45 -10.61
C ALA A 68 4.74 -14.80 -11.75
N LEU A 69 5.71 -13.94 -12.07
CA LEU A 69 6.72 -14.21 -13.09
C LEU A 69 7.77 -15.23 -12.64
N LEU A 70 7.99 -15.37 -11.32
CA LEU A 70 8.97 -16.29 -10.75
C LEU A 70 8.42 -17.72 -10.62
N VAL A 71 7.13 -17.87 -10.28
CA VAL A 71 6.51 -19.16 -9.99
C VAL A 71 5.55 -19.57 -11.12
N PRO A 72 5.82 -20.62 -11.91
CA PRO A 72 5.05 -20.97 -13.11
C PRO A 72 3.55 -21.21 -12.91
N ILE A 73 3.15 -21.69 -11.71
CA ILE A 73 1.75 -22.01 -11.42
C ILE A 73 0.94 -20.79 -10.97
N PHE A 74 1.61 -19.75 -10.48
CA PHE A 74 0.98 -18.60 -9.83
C PHE A 74 0.21 -17.66 -10.78
N PRO A 75 0.61 -17.43 -12.06
CA PRO A 75 -0.12 -16.58 -13.01
C PRO A 75 -1.60 -16.93 -13.18
N TRP A 76 -1.94 -18.22 -13.14
CA TRP A 76 -3.31 -18.71 -13.30
C TRP A 76 -4.25 -18.23 -12.19
N PHE A 77 -3.73 -18.03 -10.98
CA PHE A 77 -4.47 -17.49 -9.85
C PHE A 77 -4.35 -15.96 -9.79
N PHE A 78 -3.20 -15.42 -10.20
CA PHE A 78 -2.90 -14.00 -10.13
C PHE A 78 -3.82 -13.15 -11.01
N TRP A 79 -3.99 -13.48 -12.30
CA TRP A 79 -4.76 -12.63 -13.22
C TRP A 79 -6.25 -12.51 -12.83
N PRO A 80 -6.97 -13.61 -12.53
CA PRO A 80 -8.35 -13.51 -12.05
C PRO A 80 -8.44 -12.75 -10.72
N ALA A 81 -7.52 -13.00 -9.78
CA ALA A 81 -7.50 -12.30 -8.50
C ALA A 81 -7.26 -10.78 -8.67
N LEU A 82 -6.39 -10.39 -9.60
CA LEU A 82 -6.12 -8.99 -9.92
C LEU A 82 -7.37 -8.30 -10.49
N VAL A 83 -8.08 -8.95 -11.41
CA VAL A 83 -9.33 -8.42 -11.97
C VAL A 83 -10.38 -8.24 -10.86
N VAL A 84 -10.57 -9.23 -10.00
CA VAL A 84 -11.48 -9.14 -8.85
C VAL A 84 -11.07 -8.01 -7.91
N LEU A 85 -9.77 -7.85 -7.65
CA LEU A 85 -9.24 -6.79 -6.79
C LEU A 85 -9.51 -5.39 -7.36
N ILE A 86 -9.32 -5.21 -8.67
CA ILE A 86 -9.60 -3.94 -9.37
C ILE A 86 -11.10 -3.66 -9.36
N LEU A 87 -11.94 -4.65 -9.65
CA LEU A 87 -13.39 -4.50 -9.58
C LEU A 87 -13.86 -4.15 -8.17
N TYR A 88 -13.27 -4.77 -7.15
CA TYR A 88 -13.57 -4.46 -5.75
C TYR A 88 -13.08 -3.06 -5.35
N ALA A 89 -11.91 -2.63 -5.82
CA ALA A 89 -11.45 -1.25 -5.66
C ALA A 89 -12.40 -0.25 -6.30
N MET A 90 -12.91 -0.54 -7.51
CA MET A 90 -13.93 0.28 -8.17
C MET A 90 -15.24 0.30 -7.36
N TYR A 91 -15.70 -0.84 -6.86
CA TYR A 91 -16.88 -0.91 -5.98
C TYR A 91 -16.71 -0.02 -4.75
N LEU A 92 -15.54 -0.06 -4.09
CA LEU A 92 -15.24 0.77 -2.93
C LEU A 92 -15.24 2.27 -3.26
N THR A 93 -14.73 2.65 -4.44
CA THR A 93 -14.68 4.04 -4.88
C THR A 93 -16.06 4.58 -5.27
N TYR A 94 -16.86 3.81 -6.02
CA TYR A 94 -18.09 4.32 -6.65
C TYR A 94 -19.38 4.02 -5.88
N ALA A 95 -19.48 2.88 -5.20
CA ALA A 95 -20.74 2.41 -4.62
C ALA A 95 -20.71 2.29 -3.08
N ASN A 96 -19.56 1.96 -2.49
CA ASN A 96 -19.50 1.66 -1.06
C ASN A 96 -19.74 2.90 -0.18
N GLU A 97 -20.62 2.79 0.80
CA GLU A 97 -20.89 3.83 1.81
C GLU A 97 -20.38 3.45 3.20
N ARG A 98 -20.02 2.17 3.40
CA ARG A 98 -19.53 1.65 4.68
C ARG A 98 -18.08 2.05 4.89
N PHE A 99 -17.82 2.80 5.97
CA PHE A 99 -16.48 3.23 6.33
C PHE A 99 -15.58 2.03 6.64
N THR A 100 -16.08 1.04 7.38
CA THR A 100 -15.30 -0.10 7.86
C THR A 100 -14.78 -1.01 6.74
N SER A 101 -15.55 -1.21 5.67
CA SER A 101 -15.14 -1.95 4.46
C SER A 101 -14.06 -1.22 3.69
N PHE A 102 -14.23 0.10 3.49
CA PHE A 102 -13.25 0.93 2.81
C PHE A 102 -11.94 0.99 3.59
N ALA A 103 -12.01 1.29 4.89
CA ALA A 103 -10.83 1.42 5.73
C ALA A 103 -10.12 0.07 5.88
N ASN A 104 -10.83 -1.06 5.89
CA ASN A 104 -10.19 -2.38 5.80
C ASN A 104 -9.28 -2.45 4.57
N PHE A 105 -9.83 -2.10 3.43
CA PHE A 105 -9.15 -2.30 2.17
C PHE A 105 -7.90 -1.42 2.08
N VAL A 106 -8.05 -0.13 2.37
CA VAL A 106 -6.93 0.81 2.26
C VAL A 106 -5.83 0.55 3.31
N VAL A 107 -6.19 0.01 4.48
CA VAL A 107 -5.21 -0.28 5.53
C VAL A 107 -4.52 -1.62 5.31
N TYR A 108 -5.27 -2.69 5.05
CA TYR A 108 -4.68 -4.02 4.99
C TYR A 108 -3.99 -4.32 3.65
N LEU A 109 -4.49 -3.75 2.56
CA LEU A 109 -4.00 -4.10 1.23
C LEU A 109 -2.54 -3.70 0.98
N PRO A 110 -2.05 -2.52 1.42
CA PRO A 110 -0.63 -2.19 1.36
C PRO A 110 0.26 -3.20 2.10
N PHE A 111 -0.14 -3.72 3.28
CA PHE A 111 0.65 -4.74 3.97
C PHE A 111 0.76 -6.03 3.16
N ILE A 112 -0.34 -6.43 2.51
CA ILE A 112 -0.36 -7.58 1.62
C ILE A 112 0.62 -7.35 0.45
N SER A 113 0.64 -6.15 -0.15
CA SER A 113 1.60 -5.83 -1.21
C SER A 113 3.05 -5.96 -0.75
N PHE A 114 3.42 -5.35 0.38
CA PHE A 114 4.79 -5.41 0.90
C PHE A 114 5.18 -6.81 1.38
N ALA A 115 4.22 -7.61 1.84
CA ALA A 115 4.43 -9.02 2.13
C ALA A 115 4.75 -9.82 0.86
N PHE A 116 4.01 -9.59 -0.24
CA PHE A 116 4.33 -10.20 -1.54
C PHE A 116 5.72 -9.81 -2.02
N MET A 117 6.09 -8.52 -1.90
CA MET A 117 7.43 -8.05 -2.23
C MET A 117 8.49 -8.81 -1.42
N SER A 118 8.30 -8.95 -0.11
CA SER A 118 9.21 -9.68 0.78
C SER A 118 9.34 -11.16 0.44
N CYS A 119 8.24 -11.80 0.04
CA CYS A 119 8.25 -13.20 -0.38
C CYS A 119 8.96 -13.39 -1.73
N SER A 120 8.80 -12.44 -2.65
CA SER A 120 9.45 -12.48 -3.96
C SER A 120 10.97 -12.29 -3.86
N THR A 121 11.43 -11.37 -3.03
CA THR A 121 12.86 -11.12 -2.81
C THR A 121 13.51 -12.25 -2.02
N ALA A 122 12.78 -12.85 -1.08
CA ALA A 122 13.22 -14.06 -0.39
C ALA A 122 13.36 -15.26 -1.35
N HIS A 123 12.45 -15.40 -2.33
CA HIS A 123 12.56 -16.47 -3.34
C HIS A 123 13.84 -16.29 -4.15
N THR A 124 14.09 -15.08 -4.68
CA THR A 124 15.31 -14.78 -5.45
C THR A 124 16.58 -14.95 -4.64
N LEU A 125 16.54 -14.66 -3.33
CA LEU A 125 17.67 -14.89 -2.42
C LEU A 125 18.00 -16.37 -2.29
N ALA A 126 16.99 -17.21 -2.09
CA ALA A 126 17.18 -18.63 -1.98
C ALA A 126 17.60 -19.26 -3.31
N SER A 127 16.96 -18.89 -4.43
CA SER A 127 17.25 -19.47 -5.74
C SER A 127 18.59 -19.01 -6.32
N ASP A 128 18.83 -17.70 -6.35
CA ASP A 128 19.91 -17.12 -7.16
C ASP A 128 21.21 -16.97 -6.36
N ASP A 129 21.11 -16.53 -5.09
CA ASP A 129 22.29 -16.30 -4.26
C ASP A 129 22.74 -17.56 -3.51
N TRP A 130 21.80 -18.37 -3.03
CA TRP A 130 22.11 -19.61 -2.31
C TRP A 130 22.10 -20.86 -3.20
N GLY A 131 21.61 -20.75 -4.44
CA GLY A 131 21.56 -21.88 -5.37
C GLY A 131 20.61 -23.00 -4.95
N TRP A 132 19.58 -22.69 -4.17
CA TRP A 132 18.61 -23.69 -3.72
C TRP A 132 17.71 -24.14 -4.87
N MET A 133 17.16 -25.36 -4.74
CA MET A 133 16.16 -25.85 -5.69
C MET A 133 14.87 -25.03 -5.59
N SER A 134 14.08 -24.97 -6.67
CA SER A 134 12.84 -24.17 -6.75
C SER A 134 11.90 -24.42 -5.56
N TRP A 135 11.65 -25.68 -5.22
CA TRP A 135 10.76 -26.04 -4.10
C TRP A 135 11.33 -25.63 -2.72
N GLN A 136 12.66 -25.57 -2.56
CA GLN A 136 13.29 -25.09 -1.33
C GLN A 136 13.19 -23.57 -1.22
N ALA A 137 13.37 -22.86 -2.34
CA ALA A 137 13.17 -21.41 -2.40
C ALA A 137 11.71 -21.03 -2.10
N ASP A 138 10.74 -21.81 -2.61
CA ASP A 138 9.33 -21.63 -2.30
C ASP A 138 9.01 -21.86 -0.82
N LEU A 139 9.59 -22.89 -0.20
CA LEU A 139 9.46 -23.12 1.25
C LEU A 139 10.04 -21.97 2.08
N PHE A 140 11.15 -21.38 1.62
CA PHE A 140 11.74 -20.22 2.29
C PHE A 140 10.84 -18.98 2.20
N SER A 141 10.26 -18.71 1.03
CA SER A 141 9.27 -17.64 0.86
C SER A 141 8.02 -17.87 1.72
N LEU A 142 7.56 -19.12 1.84
CA LEU A 142 6.45 -19.47 2.75
C LEU A 142 6.82 -19.26 4.22
N ALA A 143 8.05 -19.57 4.62
CA ALA A 143 8.53 -19.27 5.97
C ALA A 143 8.55 -17.76 6.25
N VAL A 144 8.99 -16.96 5.28
CA VAL A 144 8.93 -15.49 5.36
C VAL A 144 7.48 -14.99 5.47
N ALA A 145 6.57 -15.51 4.66
CA ALA A 145 5.15 -15.19 4.75
C ALA A 145 4.57 -15.56 6.14
N ALA A 146 4.95 -16.71 6.69
CA ALA A 146 4.53 -17.15 8.01
C ALA A 146 5.00 -16.17 9.11
N VAL A 147 6.26 -15.72 9.06
CA VAL A 147 6.79 -14.72 10.01
C VAL A 147 6.04 -13.40 9.93
N ILE A 148 5.78 -12.89 8.72
CA ILE A 148 5.01 -11.65 8.53
C ILE A 148 3.58 -11.82 9.05
N SER A 149 2.94 -12.96 8.79
CA SER A 149 1.59 -13.27 9.26
C SER A 149 1.49 -13.39 10.78
N ALA A 150 2.52 -13.96 11.42
CA ALA A 150 2.62 -14.03 12.88
C ALA A 150 2.77 -12.63 13.50
N LEU A 151 3.61 -11.77 12.89
CA LEU A 151 3.74 -10.38 13.32
C LEU A 151 2.43 -9.59 13.16
N ALA A 152 1.75 -9.75 12.03
CA ALA A 152 0.45 -9.12 11.79
C ALA A 152 -0.61 -9.60 12.79
N SER A 153 -0.64 -10.90 13.08
CA SER A 153 -1.52 -11.51 14.08
C SER A 153 -1.23 -10.97 15.48
N TRP A 154 0.04 -10.88 15.86
CA TRP A 154 0.46 -10.28 17.12
C TRP A 154 -0.04 -8.84 17.26
N VAL A 155 0.16 -8.01 16.23
CA VAL A 155 -0.33 -6.62 16.20
C VAL A 155 -1.85 -6.56 16.31
N TYR A 156 -2.56 -7.47 15.65
CA TYR A 156 -4.02 -7.57 15.64
C TYR A 156 -4.60 -8.01 16.99
N PHE A 157 -3.96 -8.95 17.69
CA PHE A 157 -4.45 -9.49 18.97
C PHE A 157 -4.07 -8.66 20.20
N THR A 158 -3.05 -7.82 20.10
CA THR A 158 -2.66 -6.94 21.20
C THR A 158 -3.73 -5.87 21.48
N ARG A 159 -4.04 -5.61 22.76
CA ARG A 159 -5.04 -4.61 23.18
C ARG A 159 -4.66 -3.19 22.72
N SER A 160 -5.65 -2.38 22.36
CA SER A 160 -5.48 -0.93 22.13
C SER A 160 -5.73 -0.15 23.40
N PHE A 161 -4.79 0.73 23.76
CA PHE A 161 -4.97 1.70 24.85
C PHE A 161 -5.38 3.09 24.35
N VAL A 162 -5.29 3.36 23.04
CA VAL A 162 -5.54 4.68 22.45
C VAL A 162 -6.72 4.61 21.48
N PRO A 163 -7.78 5.42 21.65
CA PRO A 163 -8.90 5.46 20.71
C PRO A 163 -8.48 6.19 19.42
N SER A 164 -8.43 5.48 18.30
CA SER A 164 -8.09 6.07 16.98
C SER A 164 -9.30 6.65 16.23
N PHE A 165 -10.52 6.35 16.69
CA PHE A 165 -11.76 6.74 16.02
C PHE A 165 -12.77 7.28 17.03
N LYS A 166 -13.48 8.34 16.66
CA LYS A 166 -14.61 8.89 17.42
C LYS A 166 -15.89 8.69 16.61
N VAL A 167 -16.85 7.97 17.16
CA VAL A 167 -18.17 7.79 16.56
C VAL A 167 -19.10 8.89 17.06
N VAL A 168 -19.66 9.69 16.16
CA VAL A 168 -20.67 10.71 16.47
C VAL A 168 -21.88 10.44 15.58
N ALA A 169 -23.03 10.10 16.18
CA ALA A 169 -24.28 9.85 15.45
C ALA A 169 -24.14 8.89 14.24
N ARG A 170 -23.45 7.75 14.44
CA ARG A 170 -23.15 6.70 13.43
C ARG A 170 -22.15 7.10 12.34
N ARG A 171 -21.60 8.31 12.42
CA ARG A 171 -20.51 8.79 11.56
C ARG A 171 -19.17 8.62 12.27
N VAL A 172 -18.16 8.14 11.55
CA VAL A 172 -16.82 7.93 12.09
C VAL A 172 -15.94 9.12 11.74
N LYS A 173 -15.39 9.78 12.76
CA LYS A 173 -14.29 10.73 12.63
C LYS A 173 -12.98 10.01 12.95
N SER A 174 -12.01 10.06 12.03
CA SER A 174 -10.63 9.72 12.36
C SER A 174 -10.07 10.79 13.28
N LEU A 175 -9.65 10.42 14.49
CA LEU A 175 -8.95 11.37 15.34
C LEU A 175 -7.55 11.60 14.76
N PRO A 176 -7.08 12.85 14.64
CA PRO A 176 -5.69 13.10 14.31
C PRO A 176 -4.84 12.40 15.36
N TRP A 177 -3.92 11.57 14.89
CA TRP A 177 -2.99 10.93 15.79
C TRP A 177 -1.92 11.95 16.16
N ASP A 178 -1.92 12.42 17.41
CA ASP A 178 -0.85 13.26 17.98
C ASP A 178 0.45 12.47 18.22
N GLY A 179 0.56 11.26 17.66
CA GLY A 179 1.65 10.35 17.88
C GLY A 179 2.83 10.64 16.99
N TRP A 180 3.87 11.18 17.63
CA TRP A 180 5.22 11.31 17.11
C TRP A 180 5.32 12.27 15.93
N THR A 181 5.43 13.57 16.25
CA THR A 181 6.21 14.46 15.40
C THR A 181 7.63 13.88 15.38
N PRO A 182 8.11 13.36 14.24
CA PRO A 182 9.49 12.96 14.17
C PRO A 182 10.29 14.24 14.37
N ASN A 183 10.99 14.36 15.50
CA ASN A 183 12.00 15.39 15.65
C ASN A 183 12.88 15.34 14.38
N LEU A 184 13.06 16.48 13.72
CA LEU A 184 13.91 16.65 12.51
C LEU A 184 15.18 15.77 12.50
N PRO A 185 15.93 15.58 13.61
CA PRO A 185 17.08 14.67 13.61
C PRO A 185 16.72 13.19 13.41
N LEU A 186 15.62 12.69 13.98
CA LEU A 186 15.21 11.27 13.87
C LEU A 186 14.67 10.92 12.48
N SER A 187 13.93 11.83 11.84
CA SER A 187 13.47 11.65 10.46
C SER A 187 14.64 11.62 9.47
N LEU A 188 15.65 12.48 9.65
CA LEU A 188 16.86 12.48 8.82
C LEU A 188 17.67 11.19 8.99
N ILE A 189 17.79 10.65 10.21
CA ILE A 189 18.46 9.36 10.45
C ILE A 189 17.73 8.22 9.74
N ILE A 190 16.41 8.19 9.80
CA ILE A 190 15.59 7.17 9.12
C ILE A 190 15.74 7.28 7.60
N ILE A 191 15.69 8.50 7.04
CA ILE A 191 15.87 8.73 5.60
C ILE A 191 17.28 8.32 5.15
N PHE A 192 18.31 8.67 5.92
CA PHE A 192 19.69 8.32 5.62
C PHE A 192 19.91 6.81 5.70
N ALA A 193 19.31 6.13 6.68
CA ALA A 193 19.31 4.68 6.76
C ALA A 193 18.60 4.03 5.55
N ILE A 194 17.41 4.51 5.18
CA ILE A 194 16.68 4.02 3.99
C ILE A 194 17.51 4.24 2.73
N TYR A 195 18.14 5.41 2.57
CA TYR A 195 19.01 5.73 1.44
C TYR A 195 20.23 4.79 1.35
N ILE A 196 20.92 4.56 2.47
CA ILE A 196 22.04 3.63 2.51
C ILE A 196 21.59 2.23 2.10
N VAL A 197 20.47 1.75 2.63
CA VAL A 197 20.02 0.40 2.32
C VAL A 197 19.52 0.26 0.88
N ILE A 198 18.87 1.28 0.31
CA ILE A 198 18.50 1.31 -1.13
C ILE A 198 19.77 1.30 -2.00
N ASN A 199 20.79 2.08 -1.67
CA ASN A 199 22.04 2.09 -2.43
C ASN A 199 22.83 0.79 -2.26
N MET A 200 22.82 0.19 -1.08
CA MET A 200 23.39 -1.14 -0.89
C MET A 200 22.65 -2.18 -1.71
N ALA A 201 21.32 -2.12 -1.77
CA ALA A 201 20.51 -3.00 -2.60
C ALA A 201 20.72 -2.79 -4.10
N ALA A 202 20.98 -1.55 -4.53
CA ALA A 202 21.26 -1.22 -5.93
C ALA A 202 22.70 -1.58 -6.34
N ALA A 203 23.65 -1.52 -5.41
CA ALA A 203 25.07 -1.84 -5.66
C ALA A 203 25.38 -3.33 -5.48
N SER A 204 24.59 -4.06 -4.70
CA SER A 204 24.78 -5.49 -4.47
C SER A 204 24.28 -6.31 -5.65
N LYS A 205 25.09 -7.28 -6.10
CA LYS A 205 24.63 -8.35 -6.99
C LYS A 205 23.71 -9.37 -6.29
N SER A 206 23.64 -9.31 -4.96
CA SER A 206 22.80 -10.17 -4.13
C SER A 206 21.45 -9.51 -3.85
N SER A 207 20.42 -10.33 -3.72
CA SER A 207 19.05 -9.93 -3.36
C SER A 207 18.81 -9.85 -1.84
N LEU A 208 19.82 -10.18 -1.02
CA LEU A 208 19.78 -10.11 0.44
C LEU A 208 19.36 -8.73 0.97
N PRO A 209 19.99 -7.61 0.57
CA PRO A 209 19.59 -6.29 1.06
C PRO A 209 18.16 -5.92 0.67
N MET A 210 17.70 -6.29 -0.54
CA MET A 210 16.32 -6.05 -0.95
C MET A 210 15.32 -6.82 -0.06
N THR A 211 15.66 -8.06 0.29
CA THR A 211 14.86 -8.89 1.21
C THR A 211 14.76 -8.27 2.60
N LEU A 212 15.88 -7.77 3.14
CA LEU A 212 15.89 -7.07 4.43
C LEU A 212 15.11 -5.76 4.40
N VAL A 213 15.22 -4.96 3.32
CA VAL A 213 14.43 -3.74 3.13
C VAL A 213 12.94 -4.05 3.13
N SER A 214 12.51 -5.01 2.32
CA SER A 214 11.10 -5.33 2.20
C SER A 214 10.53 -5.86 3.53
N LEU A 215 11.28 -6.70 4.25
CA LEU A 215 10.89 -7.22 5.56
C LEU A 215 10.78 -6.12 6.62
N THR A 216 11.82 -5.30 6.75
CA THR A 216 11.86 -4.21 7.72
C THR A 216 10.81 -3.15 7.42
N THR A 217 10.55 -2.86 6.13
CA THR A 217 9.48 -1.94 5.71
C THR A 217 8.11 -2.51 6.07
N THR A 218 7.86 -3.79 5.80
CA THR A 218 6.60 -4.46 6.15
C THR A 218 6.36 -4.42 7.66
N ALA A 219 7.38 -4.76 8.45
CA ALA A 219 7.31 -4.71 9.91
C ALA A 219 7.07 -3.28 10.42
N SER A 220 7.81 -2.30 9.90
CA SER A 220 7.70 -0.89 10.29
C SER A 220 6.31 -0.33 10.00
N LEU A 221 5.74 -0.66 8.84
CA LEU A 221 4.38 -0.28 8.50
C LEU A 221 3.37 -0.90 9.47
N LEU A 222 3.50 -2.20 9.80
CA LEU A 222 2.62 -2.85 10.78
C LEU A 222 2.69 -2.19 12.16
N PHE A 223 3.90 -1.82 12.61
CA PHE A 223 4.07 -1.11 13.87
C PHE A 223 3.53 0.32 13.82
N TYR A 224 3.70 1.03 12.72
CA TYR A 224 3.19 2.39 12.55
C TYR A 224 1.66 2.42 12.58
N PHE A 225 1.01 1.54 11.80
CA PHE A 225 -0.45 1.48 11.71
C PHE A 225 -1.12 0.63 12.80
N ARG A 226 -0.37 0.09 13.77
CA ARG A 226 -0.90 -0.79 14.82
C ARG A 226 -2.12 -0.22 15.53
N HIS A 227 -2.12 1.10 15.80
CA HIS A 227 -3.21 1.76 16.50
C HIS A 227 -4.46 1.83 15.62
N LEU A 228 -4.27 2.13 14.33
CA LEU A 228 -5.34 2.19 13.34
C LEU A 228 -5.96 0.81 13.09
N ILE A 229 -5.13 -0.23 12.94
CA ILE A 229 -5.57 -1.64 12.82
C ILE A 229 -6.44 -2.04 14.01
N ARG A 230 -5.99 -1.74 15.23
CA ARG A 230 -6.74 -2.07 16.46
C ARG A 230 -8.02 -1.25 16.59
N GLY A 231 -7.98 0.05 16.26
CA GLY A 231 -9.17 0.90 16.24
C GLY A 231 -10.22 0.43 15.22
N LEU A 232 -9.78 -0.08 14.07
CA LEU A 232 -10.70 -0.67 13.08
C LEU A 232 -11.31 -1.99 13.58
N ARG A 233 -10.55 -2.78 14.33
CA ARG A 233 -11.05 -3.99 14.96
C ARG A 233 -12.15 -3.68 15.99
N THR A 234 -11.92 -2.70 16.86
CA THR A 234 -12.93 -2.30 17.87
C THR A 234 -14.16 -1.70 17.20
N LEU A 235 -14.00 -0.85 16.18
CA LEU A 235 -15.12 -0.34 15.39
C LEU A 235 -15.95 -1.46 14.75
N ARG A 236 -15.32 -2.49 14.17
CA ARG A 236 -16.06 -3.63 13.61
C ARG A 236 -16.79 -4.45 14.66
N ALA A 237 -16.18 -4.64 15.83
CA ALA A 237 -16.84 -5.33 16.92
C ALA A 237 -18.11 -4.56 17.34
N GLN A 238 -17.99 -3.23 17.50
CA GLN A 238 -19.13 -2.35 17.80
C GLN A 238 -20.19 -2.36 16.70
N GLU A 239 -19.80 -2.34 15.41
CA GLU A 239 -20.72 -2.40 14.27
C GLU A 239 -21.55 -3.69 14.30
N ARG A 240 -20.91 -4.81 14.66
CA ARG A 240 -21.54 -6.13 14.77
C ARG A 240 -22.44 -6.25 16.00
N GLU A 241 -22.02 -5.70 17.14
CA GLU A 241 -22.80 -5.71 18.38
C GLU A 241 -24.04 -4.83 18.29
N GLN A 242 -23.93 -3.65 17.66
CA GLN A 242 -25.03 -2.70 17.55
C GLN A 242 -25.95 -2.98 16.37
N GLY A 243 -25.54 -3.82 15.41
CA GLY A 243 -26.31 -4.11 14.19
C GLY A 243 -26.51 -2.90 13.28
N VAL A 244 -25.66 -1.87 13.41
CA VAL A 244 -25.77 -0.60 12.67
C VAL A 244 -24.49 -0.37 11.89
N PHE A 245 -24.62 -0.04 10.61
CA PHE A 245 -23.47 0.25 9.75
C PHE A 245 -22.91 1.66 9.99
N TYR A 246 -21.58 1.76 10.07
CA TYR A 246 -20.90 3.03 10.22
C TYR A 246 -20.57 3.66 8.86
N THR A 247 -20.91 4.94 8.71
CA THR A 247 -20.67 5.71 7.49
C THR A 247 -19.57 6.75 7.69
N PHE A 248 -19.07 7.29 6.57
CA PHE A 248 -18.15 8.42 6.57
C PHE A 248 -18.81 9.65 7.20
N GLU A 249 -18.00 10.51 7.82
CA GLU A 249 -18.45 11.81 8.32
C GLU A 249 -19.00 12.71 7.20
N ASN A 250 -18.26 12.78 6.08
CA ASN A 250 -18.57 13.66 4.94
C ASN A 250 -19.29 12.90 3.82
N ILE A 251 -20.21 11.99 4.17
CA ILE A 251 -20.85 11.11 3.18
C ILE A 251 -21.60 11.90 2.09
N GLU A 252 -22.20 13.03 2.43
CA GLU A 252 -22.88 13.91 1.48
C GLU A 252 -21.91 14.49 0.45
N GLU A 253 -20.76 15.00 0.90
CA GLU A 253 -19.69 15.53 0.04
C GLU A 253 -19.14 14.44 -0.90
N ILE A 254 -18.95 13.23 -0.37
CA ILE A 254 -18.48 12.07 -1.14
C ILE A 254 -19.50 11.70 -2.22
N ARG A 255 -20.80 11.66 -1.90
CA ARG A 255 -21.86 11.38 -2.86
C ARG A 255 -21.92 12.44 -3.96
N GLU A 256 -21.77 13.71 -3.59
CA GLU A 256 -21.74 14.80 -4.56
C GLU A 256 -20.51 14.69 -5.48
N ALA A 257 -19.32 14.44 -4.93
CA ALA A 257 -18.10 14.25 -5.70
C ALA A 257 -18.21 13.05 -6.66
N ARG A 258 -18.75 11.91 -6.20
CA ARG A 258 -19.01 10.72 -7.03
C ARG A 258 -19.89 11.03 -8.23
N SER A 259 -20.92 11.86 -8.05
CA SER A 259 -21.83 12.25 -9.14
C SER A 259 -21.13 13.03 -10.26
N ARG A 260 -20.00 13.68 -9.95
CA ARG A 260 -19.18 14.45 -10.89
C ARG A 260 -18.15 13.61 -11.63
N TRP A 261 -17.88 12.37 -11.19
CA TRP A 261 -16.83 11.54 -11.78
C TRP A 261 -17.24 10.92 -13.12
N TRP A 262 -16.28 10.88 -14.05
CA TRP A 262 -16.46 10.45 -15.43
C TRP A 262 -17.02 9.02 -15.56
N LEU A 263 -16.61 8.07 -14.72
CA LEU A 263 -17.09 6.69 -14.75
C LEU A 263 -18.58 6.56 -14.39
N VAL A 264 -19.07 7.39 -13.46
CA VAL A 264 -20.51 7.46 -13.15
C VAL A 264 -21.27 8.10 -14.30
N ARG A 265 -20.69 9.12 -14.95
CA ARG A 265 -21.27 9.72 -16.16
C ARG A 265 -21.32 8.74 -17.32
N LEU A 266 -20.26 7.93 -17.51
CA LEU A 266 -20.19 6.91 -18.54
C LEU A 266 -21.23 5.82 -18.31
N TYR A 267 -21.40 5.37 -17.06
CA TYR A 267 -22.46 4.42 -16.70
C TYR A 267 -23.87 5.01 -16.92
N ARG A 268 -24.09 6.28 -16.55
CA ARG A 268 -25.36 6.98 -16.82
C ARG A 268 -25.62 7.19 -18.31
N TRP A 269 -24.59 7.47 -19.10
CA TRP A 269 -24.71 7.59 -20.54
C TRP A 269 -25.03 6.23 -21.18
N ALA A 270 -24.32 5.17 -20.79
CA ALA A 270 -24.55 3.81 -21.27
C ALA A 270 -25.93 3.26 -20.87
N SER A 271 -26.43 3.58 -19.67
CA SER A 271 -27.79 3.22 -19.23
C SER A 271 -28.88 4.16 -19.77
N GLY A 272 -28.53 5.42 -20.06
CA GLY A 272 -29.41 6.41 -20.69
C GLY A 272 -29.69 6.11 -22.17
N LEU A 273 -28.77 5.44 -22.87
CA LEU A 273 -29.01 4.90 -24.22
C LEU A 273 -30.14 3.85 -24.28
N ARG A 274 -30.62 3.32 -23.14
CA ARG A 274 -31.78 2.41 -23.11
C ARG A 274 -33.14 3.12 -23.05
N ARG A 275 -33.19 4.45 -23.09
CA ARG A 275 -34.43 5.19 -23.34
C ARG A 275 -34.44 5.72 -24.77
N SER A 276 -34.57 4.81 -25.73
CA SER A 276 -35.14 5.17 -27.03
C SER A 276 -36.61 5.54 -26.79
N PRO A 277 -37.08 6.71 -27.22
CA PRO A 277 -38.50 7.05 -27.12
C PRO A 277 -39.27 6.26 -28.18
N LYS A 278 -40.04 5.27 -27.70
CA LYS A 278 -41.09 4.50 -28.40
C LYS A 278 -40.65 3.62 -29.57
#